data_AF-A0A963CK09-F1
#
_entry.id   AF-A0A963CK09-F1
#
_cell.length_a   1.000
_cell.length_b   1.000
_cell.length_c   1.000
_cell.angle_alpha   90.00
_cell.angle_beta   90.00
_cell.angle_gamma   90.00
#
_symmetry.space_group_name_H-M   'P 1'
#
loop_
_entity.id
_entity.type
_entity.pdbx_description
1 polymer ?
#
loop_
_entity_poly.entity_id
_entity_poly.type
_entity_poly.pdbx_seq_one_letter_code
_entity_poly.pdbx_strand_id
1 'polypeptide(L)'
;MRDAHDHSKLKWIRTELDSLLSQSSRALEDYAEGIGGKELIGDCIEKLHQVRGTLQLMQLYGAAMLAEEMEMLAIAIREDQVNQQ
;
A
#
# COMPACT_ATOMS: atom_id res chain seq x y z
N MET A 1 20.68 -21.98 16.62
CA MET A 1 21.12 -20.71 15.99
C MET A 1 20.41 -20.39 14.65
N ARG A 2 19.48 -21.23 14.16
CA ARG A 2 18.75 -20.98 12.90
C ARG A 2 17.45 -20.16 13.10
N ASP A 3 16.82 -20.31 14.27
CA ASP A 3 15.51 -19.70 14.57
C ASP A 3 15.59 -18.19 14.79
N ALA A 4 16.66 -17.71 15.45
CA ALA A 4 16.85 -16.28 15.72
C ALA A 4 16.97 -15.43 14.44
N HIS A 5 17.51 -16.00 13.36
CA HIS A 5 17.67 -15.29 12.09
C HIS A 5 16.36 -15.21 11.31
N ASP A 6 15.51 -16.24 11.40
CA ASP A 6 14.19 -16.28 10.77
C ASP A 6 13.22 -15.28 11.42
N HIS A 7 13.24 -15.21 12.77
CA HIS A 7 12.50 -14.20 13.51
C HIS A 7 12.93 -12.76 13.19
N SER A 8 14.23 -12.53 12.91
CA SER A 8 14.73 -11.21 12.52
C SER A 8 14.21 -10.78 11.14
N LYS A 9 14.13 -11.70 10.18
CA LYS A 9 13.60 -11.43 8.83
C LYS A 9 12.11 -11.11 8.85
N LEU A 10 11.32 -11.90 9.57
CA LEU A 10 9.88 -11.66 9.71
C LEU A 10 9.59 -10.33 10.42
N LYS A 11 10.40 -9.98 11.43
CA LYS A 11 10.31 -8.67 12.08
C LYS A 11 10.61 -7.54 11.11
N TRP A 12 11.63 -7.69 10.25
CA TRP A 12 11.95 -6.70 9.24
C TRP A 12 10.82 -6.53 8.21
N ILE A 13 10.28 -7.64 7.68
CA ILE A 13 9.16 -7.60 6.71
C ILE A 13 7.95 -6.89 7.31
N ARG A 14 7.64 -7.16 8.59
CA ARG A 14 6.56 -6.45 9.29
C ARG A 14 6.81 -4.95 9.36
N THR A 15 7.99 -4.53 9.80
CA THR A 15 8.34 -3.10 9.90
C THR A 15 8.25 -2.41 8.53
N GLU A 16 8.71 -3.08 7.48
CA GLU A 16 8.66 -2.54 6.11
C GLU A 16 7.20 -2.43 5.64
N LEU A 17 6.39 -3.46 5.86
CA LEU A 17 4.96 -3.45 5.53
C LEU A 17 4.21 -2.33 6.27
N ASP A 18 4.47 -2.16 7.57
CA ASP A 18 3.89 -1.09 8.38
C ASP A 18 4.30 0.30 7.85
N SER A 19 5.56 0.45 7.43
CA SER A 19 6.08 1.68 6.83
C SER A 19 5.40 2.01 5.49
N LEU A 20 5.27 1.02 4.60
CA LEU A 20 4.63 1.19 3.29
C LEU A 20 3.14 1.55 3.43
N LEU A 21 2.43 0.89 4.36
CA LEU A 21 1.05 1.22 4.68
C LEU A 21 0.91 2.66 5.19
N SER A 22 1.75 3.06 6.15
CA SER A 22 1.74 4.42 6.68
C SER A 22 2.02 5.47 5.60
N GLN A 23 2.97 5.21 4.70
CA GLN A 23 3.28 6.12 3.59
C GLN A 23 2.14 6.20 2.59
N SER A 24 1.53 5.06 2.25
CA SER A 24 0.37 5.01 1.36
C SER A 24 -0.81 5.82 1.92
N SER A 25 -1.17 5.59 3.20
CA SER A 25 -2.24 6.35 3.86
C SER A 25 -1.94 7.84 3.87
N ARG A 26 -0.70 8.22 4.22
CA ARG A 26 -0.32 9.64 4.26
C ARG A 26 -0.42 10.31 2.90
N ALA A 27 0.06 9.67 1.84
CA ALA A 27 0.00 10.22 0.48
C ALA A 27 -1.45 10.40 0.00
N LEU A 28 -2.34 9.46 0.34
CA LEU A 28 -3.77 9.57 0.05
C LEU A 28 -4.44 10.71 0.83
N GLU A 29 -4.15 10.84 2.12
CA GLU A 29 -4.66 11.91 2.99
C GLU A 29 -4.23 13.28 2.47
N ASP A 30 -2.93 13.46 2.20
CA ASP A 30 -2.39 14.72 1.68
C ASP A 30 -3.07 15.10 0.35
N TYR A 31 -3.21 14.14 -0.58
CA TYR A 31 -3.95 14.35 -1.83
C TYR A 31 -5.41 14.77 -1.58
N ALA A 32 -6.12 14.08 -0.69
CA ALA A 32 -7.53 14.35 -0.37
C ALA A 32 -7.73 15.72 0.31
N GLU A 33 -6.74 16.19 1.08
CA GLU A 33 -6.71 17.53 1.68
C GLU A 33 -6.35 18.63 0.66
N GLY A 34 -6.08 18.27 -0.60
CA GLY A 34 -5.66 19.21 -1.65
C GLY A 34 -4.21 19.68 -1.49
N ILE A 35 -3.42 18.97 -0.67
CA ILE A 35 -2.00 19.19 -0.50
C ILE A 35 -1.31 18.41 -1.61
N GLY A 36 -0.80 19.08 -2.64
CA GLY A 36 -0.11 18.44 -3.78
C GLY A 36 -1.05 18.06 -4.93
N GLY A 37 -0.59 17.14 -5.81
CA GLY A 37 -1.26 16.80 -7.06
C GLY A 37 -1.26 15.30 -7.38
N LYS A 38 -1.37 14.98 -8.67
CA LYS A 38 -1.49 13.58 -9.16
C LYS A 38 -0.25 12.72 -8.84
N GLU A 39 0.87 13.33 -8.48
CA GLU A 39 2.06 12.65 -7.99
C GLU A 39 1.81 11.92 -6.66
N LEU A 40 1.06 12.51 -5.72
CA LEU A 40 0.82 11.89 -4.41
C LEU A 40 -0.10 10.69 -4.50
N ILE A 41 -1.16 10.78 -5.32
CA ILE A 41 -1.98 9.60 -5.59
C ILE A 41 -1.18 8.54 -6.37
N GLY A 42 -0.22 8.95 -7.20
CA GLY A 42 0.77 8.06 -7.82
C GLY A 42 1.63 7.32 -6.80
N ASP A 43 2.16 8.03 -5.81
CA ASP A 43 2.94 7.46 -4.70
C ASP A 43 2.09 6.48 -3.89
N CYS A 44 0.83 6.82 -3.59
CA CYS A 44 -0.10 5.92 -2.93
C CYS A 44 -0.28 4.60 -3.69
N ILE A 45 -0.52 4.66 -5.00
CA ILE A 45 -0.66 3.49 -5.88
C ILE A 45 0.59 2.61 -5.83
N GLU A 46 1.79 3.21 -5.95
CA GLU A 46 3.04 2.46 -5.92
C GLU A 46 3.24 1.73 -4.58
N LYS A 47 2.93 2.39 -3.46
CA LYS A 47 3.07 1.79 -2.14
C LYS A 47 2.04 0.69 -1.89
N LEU A 48 0.79 0.85 -2.34
CA LEU A 48 -0.23 -0.20 -2.29
C LEU A 48 0.17 -1.42 -3.13
N HIS A 49 0.79 -1.21 -4.29
CA HIS A 49 1.34 -2.28 -5.12
C HIS A 49 2.39 -3.11 -4.36
N GLN A 50 3.31 -2.45 -3.66
CA GLN A 50 4.35 -3.11 -2.85
C GLN A 50 3.77 -3.85 -1.63
N VAL A 51 2.78 -3.25 -0.96
CA VAL A 51 2.03 -3.89 0.13
C VAL A 51 1.37 -5.16 -0.37
N ARG A 52 0.65 -5.11 -1.49
CA ARG A 52 0.01 -6.29 -2.11
C ARG A 52 1.04 -7.38 -2.41
N GLY A 53 2.14 -7.04 -3.07
CA GLY A 53 3.20 -7.99 -3.41
C GLY A 53 3.78 -8.68 -2.16
N THR A 54 4.06 -7.91 -1.11
CA THR A 54 4.54 -8.44 0.18
C THR A 54 3.53 -9.39 0.80
N LEU A 55 2.25 -9.02 0.85
CA LEU A 55 1.17 -9.85 1.41
C LEU A 55 0.96 -11.14 0.61
N GLN A 56 1.08 -11.10 -0.71
CA GLN A 56 1.03 -12.29 -1.57
C GLN A 56 2.18 -13.26 -1.29
N LEU A 57 3.40 -12.74 -1.15
CA LEU A 57 4.57 -13.56 -0.79
C LEU A 57 4.43 -14.21 0.58
N MET A 58 3.75 -13.53 1.51
CA MET A 58 3.42 -14.05 2.84
C MET A 58 2.17 -14.93 2.87
N GLN A 59 1.52 -15.17 1.72
CA GLN A 59 0.28 -15.95 1.60
C GLN A 59 -0.90 -15.40 2.44
N LEU A 60 -0.90 -14.08 2.68
CA LEU A 60 -1.97 -13.36 3.38
C LEU A 60 -3.00 -12.86 2.38
N TYR A 61 -3.67 -13.79 1.69
CA TYR A 61 -4.48 -13.48 0.50
C TYR A 61 -5.64 -12.52 0.75
N GLY A 62 -6.32 -12.61 1.91
CA GLY A 62 -7.41 -11.69 2.24
C GLY A 62 -6.92 -10.24 2.39
N ALA A 63 -5.75 -10.04 2.99
CA ALA A 63 -5.14 -8.73 3.10
C ALA A 63 -4.61 -8.23 1.75
N ALA A 64 -4.04 -9.14 0.93
CA ALA A 64 -3.59 -8.81 -0.42
C ALA A 64 -4.74 -8.34 -1.32
N MET A 65 -5.91 -8.98 -1.23
CA MET A 65 -7.13 -8.58 -1.94
C MET A 65 -7.57 -7.18 -1.51
N LEU A 66 -7.57 -6.89 -0.20
CA LEU A 66 -7.91 -5.54 0.27
C LEU A 66 -6.93 -4.48 -0.27
N ALA A 67 -5.62 -4.78 -0.28
CA ALA A 67 -4.62 -3.88 -0.83
C ALA A 67 -4.80 -3.67 -2.35
N GLU A 68 -5.22 -4.71 -3.08
CA GLU A 68 -5.57 -4.63 -4.50
C GLU A 68 -6.78 -3.73 -4.77
N GLU A 69 -7.86 -3.90 -4.00
CA GLU A 69 -9.05 -3.03 -4.10
C GLU A 69 -8.70 -1.56 -3.82
N MET A 70 -7.85 -1.32 -2.82
CA MET A 70 -7.35 0.02 -2.51
C MET A 70 -6.49 0.60 -3.65
N GLU A 71 -5.62 -0.21 -4.27
CA GLU A 71 -4.80 0.20 -5.42
C GLU A 71 -5.69 0.57 -6.61
N MET A 72 -6.71 -0.25 -6.91
CA MET A 72 -7.67 0.02 -7.98
C MET A 72 -8.46 1.30 -7.73
N LEU A 73 -8.91 1.54 -6.49
CA LEU A 73 -9.57 2.78 -6.12
C LEU A 73 -8.64 3.99 -6.33
N ALA A 74 -7.39 3.92 -5.88
CA ALA A 74 -6.44 5.01 -6.05
C ALA A 74 -6.14 5.29 -7.54
N ILE A 75 -6.08 4.25 -8.38
CA ILE A 75 -6.00 4.38 -9.84
C ILE A 75 -7.25 5.11 -10.37
N ALA A 76 -8.45 4.69 -9.99
CA ALA A 76 -9.68 5.32 -10.42
C ALA A 76 -9.75 6.81 -10.00
N ILE A 77 -9.27 7.15 -8.81
CA ILE A 77 -9.13 8.54 -8.34
C ILE A 77 -8.19 9.31 -9.26
N ARG A 78 -7.00 8.78 -9.54
CA ARG A 78 -5.99 9.45 -10.37
C ARG A 78 -6.49 9.74 -11.79
N GLU A 79 -7.28 8.82 -12.34
CA GLU A 79 -7.87 8.94 -13.67
C GLU A 79 -9.21 9.71 -13.69
N ASP A 80 -9.61 10.33 -12.57
CA ASP A 80 -10.87 11.08 -12.41
C ASP A 80 -12.15 10.25 -12.71
N GLN A 81 -12.10 8.93 -12.47
CA GLN A 81 -13.17 7.99 -12.79
C GLN A 81 -14.17 7.74 -11.63
N VAL A 82 -13.92 8.29 -10.44
CA VAL A 82 -14.73 8.00 -9.24
C VAL A 82 -16.11 8.68 -9.25
N ASN A 83 -16.30 9.73 -10.04
CA ASN A 83 -17.55 10.51 -10.11
C ASN A 83 -18.50 10.11 -11.27
N GLN A 84 -18.37 8.92 -11.85
CA GLN A 84 -19.23 8.48 -12.97
C GLN A 84 -20.50 7.71 -12.55
N GLN A 85 -21.10 8.02 -11.40
CA GLN A 85 -22.41 7.47 -11.00
C GLN A 85 -23.42 8.54 -10.61
#